data_AF-A0A6N7PZA3-F1
#
_entry.id   AF-A0A6N7PZA3-F1
#
_cell.length_a   1.000
_cell.length_b   1.000
_cell.length_c   1.000
_cell.angle_alpha   90.00
_cell.angle_beta   90.00
_cell.angle_gamma   90.00
#
_symmetry.space_group_name_H-M   'P 1'
#
loop_
_entity.id
_entity.type
_entity.pdbx_description
1 polymer ?
#
loop_
_entity_poly.entity_id
_entity_poly.type
_entity_poly.pdbx_seq_one_letter_code
_entity_poly.pdbx_strand_id
1 'polypeptide(L)'
;MELYIEKQSASEAIEKAIRVALGLPHVHGISRISITTSAGVAEVPVQNVKPNDVKAVLGLERLRVQLGWLQTSSLGELKTTVIYLASSHNELVFTLAREALYDKVTLHGQVRDITQMMAMIDNVGTHYQAVPSAKRLQTDVAIRQAAPHELLSEVTRRLTDSAIDLRAATKEGLEHFLASVAAIDKQVTEKVHAEHAKLREEIASERTRLHAEIHEERAKAHAEIDTERTKLQDERAAFEAEKKKLDDRRSTHVRREIFQELKKALGEQKKVELSRETSGKIWPIRIVCGVVALFGASLAGFGVYLMLKHGELGFLALAPFSSGILIFALNALYFMRFSNAWLARHADLETRNQVLQFDMARASWFAEMLFEYQDEKQGTVPDAVIQVMTKNLFDLQSGDSVKHPVDDFATFLTRVNKIRLGEGEIEMDASVNGKARDRKK
;
A
#
# COMPACT_ATOMS: atom_id res chain seq x y z
N MET A 1 -23.06 -27.64 -20.96
CA MET A 1 -23.58 -26.86 -22.11
C MET A 1 -22.41 -26.52 -23.03
N GLU A 2 -22.61 -26.56 -24.35
CA GLU A 2 -21.60 -26.11 -25.32
C GLU A 2 -22.16 -24.96 -26.18
N LEU A 3 -21.37 -23.90 -26.35
CA LEU A 3 -21.68 -22.75 -27.18
C LEU A 3 -20.51 -22.45 -28.09
N TYR A 4 -20.81 -22.03 -29.31
CA TYR A 4 -19.82 -21.72 -30.34
C TYR A 4 -19.97 -20.24 -30.70
N ILE A 5 -18.91 -19.47 -30.49
CA ILE A 5 -18.89 -18.02 -30.62
C ILE A 5 -17.92 -17.59 -31.72
N GLU A 6 -18.20 -16.45 -32.35
CA GLU A 6 -17.29 -15.87 -33.34
C GLU A 6 -15.93 -15.56 -32.71
N LYS A 7 -14.85 -15.80 -33.46
CA LYS A 7 -13.48 -15.66 -32.97
C LYS A 7 -13.20 -14.20 -32.62
N GLN A 8 -12.89 -13.94 -31.36
CA GLN A 8 -12.57 -12.59 -30.87
C GLN A 8 -11.08 -12.47 -30.54
N SER A 9 -10.61 -11.25 -30.28
CA SER A 9 -9.25 -11.09 -29.73
C SER A 9 -9.13 -11.84 -28.39
N ALA A 10 -7.96 -12.41 -28.09
CA ALA A 10 -7.80 -13.23 -26.89
C ALA A 10 -8.14 -12.46 -25.60
N SER A 11 -7.72 -11.19 -25.53
CA SER A 11 -8.03 -10.29 -24.40
C SER A 11 -9.53 -10.07 -24.23
N GLU A 12 -10.24 -9.81 -25.33
CA GLU A 12 -11.68 -9.54 -25.29
C GLU A 12 -12.48 -10.80 -24.96
N ALA A 13 -12.05 -11.96 -25.48
CA ALA A 13 -12.67 -13.24 -25.19
C ALA A 13 -12.53 -13.64 -23.71
N ILE A 14 -11.35 -13.42 -23.11
CA ILE A 14 -11.12 -13.65 -21.67
C ILE A 14 -11.94 -12.68 -20.83
N GLU A 15 -11.97 -11.40 -21.20
CA GLU A 15 -12.74 -10.39 -20.48
C GLU A 15 -14.24 -10.70 -20.49
N LYS A 16 -14.79 -11.05 -21.66
CA LYS A 16 -16.19 -11.48 -21.80
C LYS A 16 -16.45 -12.77 -21.03
N ALA A 17 -15.54 -13.74 -21.06
CA ALA A 17 -15.67 -14.97 -20.28
C ALA A 17 -15.76 -14.68 -18.78
N ILE A 18 -14.93 -13.79 -18.25
CA ILE A 18 -14.98 -13.37 -16.84
C ILE A 18 -16.30 -12.66 -16.52
N ARG A 19 -16.75 -11.72 -17.37
CA ARG A 19 -18.02 -11.01 -17.16
C ARG A 19 -19.21 -11.96 -17.14
N VAL A 20 -19.26 -12.89 -18.10
CA VAL A 20 -20.32 -13.90 -18.16
C VAL A 20 -20.29 -14.79 -16.93
N ALA A 21 -19.11 -15.25 -16.53
CA ALA A 21 -18.93 -16.11 -15.38
C ALA A 21 -19.37 -15.44 -14.05
N LEU A 22 -19.11 -14.14 -13.89
CA LEU A 22 -19.54 -13.35 -12.73
C LEU A 22 -21.04 -13.03 -12.74
N GLY A 23 -21.66 -12.93 -13.92
CA GLY A 23 -23.10 -12.69 -14.07
C GLY A 23 -23.96 -13.95 -13.85
N LEU A 24 -23.36 -15.14 -13.71
CA LEU A 24 -24.13 -16.37 -13.50
C LEU A 24 -24.83 -16.34 -12.13
N PRO A 25 -26.12 -16.70 -12.06
CA PRO A 25 -26.85 -16.74 -10.80
C PRO A 25 -26.19 -17.73 -9.83
N HIS A 26 -26.14 -17.37 -8.54
CA HIS A 26 -25.54 -18.17 -7.45
C HIS A 26 -24.03 -18.40 -7.52
N VAL A 27 -23.30 -17.64 -8.34
CA VAL A 27 -21.83 -17.56 -8.26
C VAL A 27 -21.45 -16.50 -7.23
N HIS A 28 -20.72 -16.91 -6.19
CA HIS A 28 -20.30 -16.01 -5.11
C HIS A 28 -18.91 -15.41 -5.34
N GLY A 29 -18.14 -15.98 -6.26
CA GLY A 29 -16.85 -15.46 -6.67
C GLY A 29 -16.11 -16.41 -7.61
N ILE A 30 -14.99 -15.93 -8.14
CA ILE A 30 -14.04 -16.72 -8.93
C ILE A 30 -12.96 -17.23 -7.97
N SER A 31 -12.71 -18.54 -7.95
CA SER A 31 -11.67 -19.12 -7.09
C SER A 31 -10.32 -19.19 -7.78
N ARG A 32 -10.31 -19.55 -9.07
CA ARG A 32 -9.09 -19.73 -9.86
C ARG A 32 -9.33 -19.47 -11.33
N ILE A 33 -8.39 -18.78 -11.97
CA ILE A 33 -8.33 -18.65 -13.43
C ILE A 33 -7.06 -19.36 -13.91
N SER A 34 -7.19 -20.31 -14.82
CA SER A 34 -6.08 -21.02 -15.46
C SER A 34 -6.11 -20.74 -16.95
N ILE A 35 -5.04 -20.12 -17.46
CA ILE A 35 -4.90 -19.76 -18.88
C ILE A 35 -3.83 -20.67 -19.48
N THR A 36 -4.23 -21.54 -20.39
CA THR A 36 -3.33 -22.44 -21.12
C THR A 36 -3.05 -21.87 -22.51
N THR A 37 -1.79 -21.49 -22.72
CA THR A 37 -1.27 -21.04 -24.00
C THR A 37 -0.38 -22.12 -24.62
N SER A 38 0.01 -21.94 -25.88
CA SER A 38 1.07 -22.78 -26.46
C SER A 38 2.42 -22.70 -25.74
N ALA A 39 2.67 -21.62 -24.98
CA ALA A 39 3.92 -21.39 -24.24
C ALA A 39 3.90 -21.96 -22.80
N GLY A 40 2.74 -22.40 -22.29
CA GLY A 40 2.61 -22.94 -20.95
C GLY A 40 1.27 -22.60 -20.29
N VAL A 41 1.11 -23.04 -19.04
CA VAL A 41 -0.07 -22.80 -18.19
C VAL A 41 0.23 -21.69 -17.19
N ALA A 42 -0.58 -20.65 -17.18
CA ALA A 42 -0.52 -19.58 -16.19
C ALA A 42 -1.73 -19.71 -15.25
N GLU A 43 -1.48 -19.93 -13.96
CA GLU A 43 -2.53 -19.94 -12.93
C GLU A 43 -2.53 -18.62 -12.17
N VAL A 44 -3.71 -17.99 -12.08
CA VAL A 44 -3.94 -16.80 -11.25
C VAL A 44 -4.90 -17.18 -10.12
N PRO A 45 -4.40 -17.31 -8.87
CA PRO A 45 -5.28 -17.46 -7.74
C PRO A 45 -6.03 -16.14 -7.50
N VAL A 46 -7.36 -16.20 -7.46
CA VAL A 46 -8.22 -15.04 -7.20
C VAL A 46 -8.83 -15.25 -5.82
N GLN A 47 -8.32 -14.57 -4.79
CA GLN A 47 -8.85 -14.70 -3.43
C GLN A 47 -10.10 -13.82 -3.27
N ASN A 48 -11.27 -14.46 -3.25
CA ASN A 48 -12.56 -13.92 -2.79
C ASN A 48 -12.92 -12.52 -3.32
N VAL A 49 -12.79 -12.30 -4.62
CA VAL A 49 -13.32 -11.08 -5.23
C VAL A 49 -14.84 -11.21 -5.38
N LYS A 50 -15.56 -10.26 -4.76
CA LYS A 50 -17.04 -10.25 -4.77
C LYS A 50 -17.57 -10.02 -6.18
N PRO A 51 -18.74 -10.59 -6.55
CA PRO A 51 -19.24 -10.62 -7.93
C PRO A 51 -19.48 -9.24 -8.58
N ASN A 52 -19.74 -8.21 -7.77
CA ASN A 52 -20.15 -6.90 -8.27
C ASN A 52 -18.98 -6.01 -8.74
N ASP A 53 -17.73 -6.46 -8.60
CA ASP A 53 -16.56 -5.65 -8.93
C ASP A 53 -15.71 -6.28 -10.04
N VAL A 54 -16.30 -6.34 -11.23
CA VAL A 54 -15.61 -6.74 -12.48
C VAL A 54 -14.33 -5.92 -12.68
N LYS A 55 -14.36 -4.63 -12.28
CA LYS A 55 -13.19 -3.74 -12.34
C LYS A 55 -12.11 -4.15 -11.35
N ALA A 56 -12.46 -4.62 -10.15
CA ALA A 56 -11.48 -5.18 -9.22
C ALA A 56 -10.83 -6.47 -9.77
N VAL A 57 -11.59 -7.37 -10.41
CA VAL A 57 -11.03 -8.60 -11.01
C VAL A 57 -10.09 -8.27 -12.18
N LEU A 58 -10.52 -7.40 -13.10
CA LEU A 58 -9.71 -6.97 -14.26
C LEU A 58 -8.56 -6.04 -13.84
N GLY A 59 -8.71 -5.33 -12.72
CA GLY A 59 -7.72 -4.44 -12.13
C GLY A 59 -6.67 -5.14 -11.26
N LEU A 60 -6.80 -6.45 -11.04
CA LEU A 60 -5.73 -7.23 -10.41
C LEU A 60 -4.46 -7.08 -11.26
N GLU A 61 -3.46 -6.44 -10.69
CA GLU A 61 -2.21 -6.09 -11.37
C GLU A 61 -1.56 -7.30 -12.06
N ARG A 62 -1.66 -8.48 -11.42
CA ARG A 62 -1.21 -9.77 -11.99
C ARG A 62 -1.99 -10.18 -13.23
N LEU A 63 -3.31 -10.02 -13.24
CA LEU A 63 -4.16 -10.34 -14.38
C LEU A 63 -3.91 -9.34 -15.51
N ARG A 64 -3.70 -8.07 -15.20
CA ARG A 64 -3.36 -7.01 -16.16
C ARG A 64 -1.98 -7.23 -16.78
N VAL A 65 -0.99 -7.64 -16.01
CA VAL A 65 0.35 -8.00 -16.52
C VAL A 65 0.26 -9.21 -17.44
N GLN A 66 -0.53 -10.23 -17.09
CA GLN A 66 -0.71 -11.41 -17.94
C GLN A 66 -1.52 -11.11 -19.22
N LEU A 67 -2.58 -10.30 -19.12
CA LEU A 67 -3.35 -9.85 -20.29
C LEU A 67 -2.54 -8.91 -21.18
N GLY A 68 -1.73 -8.02 -20.59
CA GLY A 68 -0.82 -7.13 -21.31
C GLY A 68 0.30 -7.91 -22.01
N TRP A 69 0.81 -8.97 -21.37
CA TRP A 69 1.71 -9.92 -22.02
C TRP A 69 1.03 -10.57 -23.22
N LEU A 70 -0.21 -11.07 -23.07
CA LEU A 70 -1.00 -11.64 -24.18
C LEU A 70 -1.29 -10.65 -25.32
N GLN A 71 -1.34 -9.35 -25.06
CA GLN A 71 -1.51 -8.32 -26.10
C GLN A 71 -0.21 -7.98 -26.84
N THR A 72 0.95 -8.13 -26.20
CA THR A 72 2.26 -7.71 -26.75
C THR A 72 3.06 -8.85 -27.36
N SER A 73 2.83 -10.09 -26.92
CA SER A 73 3.56 -11.24 -27.43
C SER A 73 2.92 -11.77 -28.72
N SER A 74 3.67 -11.72 -29.83
CA SER A 74 3.43 -12.46 -31.08
C SER A 74 3.56 -13.99 -30.93
N LEU A 75 3.42 -14.51 -29.71
CA LEU A 75 3.75 -15.87 -29.31
C LEU A 75 2.53 -16.54 -28.70
N GLY A 76 1.89 -17.35 -29.54
CA GLY A 76 1.07 -18.46 -29.10
C GLY A 76 -0.44 -18.24 -29.20
N GLU A 77 -1.08 -19.02 -30.06
CA GLU A 77 -2.52 -19.16 -30.06
C GLU A 77 -2.98 -19.59 -28.65
N LEU A 78 -3.87 -18.77 -28.05
CA LEU A 78 -4.62 -19.16 -26.86
C LEU A 78 -5.23 -20.53 -27.15
N LYS A 79 -4.87 -21.58 -26.41
CA LYS A 79 -5.43 -22.92 -26.64
C LYS A 79 -6.70 -23.09 -25.85
N THR A 80 -6.64 -22.81 -24.55
CA THR A 80 -7.78 -23.01 -23.66
C THR A 80 -7.65 -22.10 -22.45
N THR A 81 -8.74 -21.46 -22.04
CA THR A 81 -8.85 -20.75 -20.77
C THR A 81 -9.89 -21.46 -19.92
N VAL A 82 -9.54 -21.83 -18.69
CA VAL A 82 -10.41 -22.50 -17.73
C VAL A 82 -10.62 -21.57 -16.54
N ILE A 83 -11.86 -21.19 -16.29
CA ILE A 83 -12.27 -20.36 -15.15
C ILE A 83 -13.03 -21.27 -14.18
N TYR A 84 -12.49 -21.40 -12.98
CA TYR A 84 -13.12 -22.13 -11.88
C TYR A 84 -13.94 -21.16 -11.04
N LEU A 85 -15.23 -21.46 -10.90
CA LEU A 85 -16.21 -20.63 -10.21
C LEU A 85 -16.63 -21.31 -8.91
N ALA A 86 -16.57 -20.54 -7.82
CA ALA A 86 -17.07 -20.99 -6.54
C ALA A 86 -18.56 -20.67 -6.43
N SER A 87 -19.39 -21.70 -6.38
CA SER A 87 -20.81 -21.60 -6.02
C SER A 87 -21.05 -22.21 -4.65
N SER A 88 -22.16 -21.84 -3.99
CA SER A 88 -22.50 -22.23 -2.62
C SER A 88 -22.55 -23.75 -2.40
N HIS A 89 -22.78 -24.53 -3.46
CA HIS A 89 -23.01 -25.97 -3.34
C HIS A 89 -22.28 -26.85 -4.36
N ASN A 90 -21.60 -26.30 -5.38
CA ASN A 90 -20.86 -27.07 -6.39
C ASN A 90 -19.76 -26.22 -7.07
N GLU A 91 -18.71 -26.86 -7.58
CA GLU A 91 -17.75 -26.22 -8.49
C GLU A 91 -18.34 -26.15 -9.90
N LEU A 92 -18.42 -24.94 -10.46
CA LEU A 92 -18.75 -24.71 -11.86
C LEU A 92 -17.44 -24.44 -12.62
N VAL A 93 -17.22 -25.15 -13.70
CA VAL A 93 -16.05 -24.99 -14.56
C VAL A 93 -16.51 -24.39 -15.88
N PHE A 94 -16.04 -23.18 -16.17
CA PHE A 94 -16.25 -22.50 -17.43
C PHE A 94 -14.97 -22.62 -18.27
N THR A 95 -15.06 -23.27 -19.41
CA THR A 95 -13.92 -23.49 -20.31
C THR A 95 -14.16 -22.77 -21.61
N LEU A 96 -13.20 -21.96 -22.04
CA LEU A 96 -13.14 -21.34 -23.36
C LEU A 96 -11.98 -21.98 -24.12
N ALA A 97 -12.28 -22.89 -25.05
CA ALA A 97 -11.31 -23.49 -25.96
C ALA A 97 -11.34 -22.76 -27.30
N ARG A 98 -10.18 -22.42 -27.85
CA ARG A 98 -10.11 -21.78 -29.16
C ARG A 98 -9.88 -22.84 -30.22
N GLU A 99 -10.78 -22.88 -31.20
CA GLU A 99 -10.64 -23.71 -32.39
C GLU A 99 -10.25 -22.85 -33.60
N ALA A 100 -9.95 -23.48 -34.73
CA ALA A 100 -9.41 -22.76 -35.90
C ALA A 100 -10.34 -21.61 -36.36
N LEU A 101 -11.64 -21.85 -36.34
CA LEU A 101 -12.67 -20.98 -36.92
C LEU A 101 -13.58 -20.29 -35.89
N TYR A 102 -13.64 -20.79 -34.65
CA TYR A 102 -14.53 -20.28 -33.61
C TYR A 102 -13.93 -20.51 -32.23
N ASP A 103 -14.43 -19.80 -31.23
CA ASP A 103 -14.15 -20.13 -29.83
C ASP A 103 -15.30 -21.01 -29.30
N LYS A 104 -14.97 -22.12 -28.63
CA LYS A 104 -15.90 -23.08 -28.02
C LYS A 104 -15.96 -22.82 -26.51
N VAL A 105 -17.12 -22.41 -26.03
CA VAL A 105 -17.42 -22.23 -24.62
C VAL A 105 -18.11 -23.48 -24.09
N THR A 106 -17.52 -24.16 -23.10
CA THR A 106 -18.18 -25.23 -22.36
C THR A 106 -18.38 -24.86 -20.91
N LEU A 107 -19.60 -25.06 -20.43
CA LEU A 107 -19.93 -24.94 -19.01
C LEU A 107 -20.19 -26.34 -18.45
N HIS A 108 -19.34 -26.77 -17.52
CA HIS A 108 -19.45 -28.03 -16.79
C HIS A 108 -19.84 -27.75 -15.35
N GLY A 109 -20.89 -28.41 -14.87
CA GLY A 109 -21.30 -28.36 -13.47
C GLY A 109 -22.56 -29.17 -13.24
N GLN A 110 -22.78 -29.58 -11.99
CA GLN A 110 -24.01 -30.22 -11.57
C GLN A 110 -25.05 -29.14 -11.26
N VAL A 111 -25.99 -28.95 -12.19
CA VAL A 111 -27.13 -28.07 -12.02
C VAL A 111 -28.28 -28.88 -11.43
N ARG A 112 -28.83 -28.46 -10.29
CA ARG A 112 -29.93 -29.16 -9.62
C ARG A 112 -31.31 -28.82 -10.19
N ASP A 113 -31.43 -27.70 -10.90
CA ASP A 113 -32.70 -27.15 -11.38
C ASP A 113 -32.60 -26.68 -12.84
N ILE A 114 -33.58 -27.07 -13.66
CA ILE A 114 -33.72 -26.66 -15.06
C ILE A 114 -33.86 -25.13 -15.17
N THR A 115 -34.52 -24.48 -14.21
CA THR A 115 -34.69 -23.01 -14.21
C THR A 115 -33.34 -22.31 -14.06
N GLN A 116 -32.42 -22.86 -13.24
CA GLN A 116 -31.05 -22.34 -13.14
C GLN A 116 -30.29 -22.54 -14.45
N MET A 117 -30.45 -23.70 -15.10
CA MET A 117 -29.83 -23.95 -16.39
C MET A 117 -30.32 -22.96 -17.46
N MET A 118 -31.61 -22.66 -17.51
CA MET A 118 -32.18 -21.67 -18.44
C MET A 118 -31.67 -20.26 -18.18
N ALA A 119 -31.60 -19.82 -16.92
CA ALA A 119 -31.04 -18.51 -16.59
C ALA A 119 -29.54 -18.40 -16.95
N MET A 120 -28.78 -19.49 -16.80
CA MET A 120 -27.40 -19.55 -17.27
C MET A 120 -27.33 -19.46 -18.80
N ILE A 121 -28.16 -20.21 -19.52
CA ILE A 121 -28.24 -20.18 -20.99
C ILE A 121 -28.53 -18.76 -21.49
N ASP A 122 -29.53 -18.09 -20.90
CA ASP A 122 -29.91 -16.72 -21.28
C ASP A 122 -28.79 -15.72 -20.98
N ASN A 123 -28.11 -15.86 -19.84
CA ASN A 123 -26.99 -14.97 -19.50
C ASN A 123 -25.79 -15.15 -20.45
N VAL A 124 -25.47 -16.40 -20.84
CA VAL A 124 -24.41 -16.62 -21.83
C VAL A 124 -24.86 -16.13 -23.22
N GLY A 125 -26.12 -16.37 -23.60
CA GLY A 125 -26.69 -15.94 -24.89
C GLY A 125 -26.81 -14.43 -25.07
N THR A 126 -27.05 -13.67 -23.98
CA THR A 126 -27.09 -12.19 -24.04
C THR A 126 -25.72 -11.57 -24.25
N HIS A 127 -24.66 -12.19 -23.72
CA HIS A 127 -23.29 -11.68 -23.81
C HIS A 127 -22.53 -12.20 -25.04
N TYR A 128 -22.96 -13.33 -25.61
CA TYR A 128 -22.38 -13.89 -26.83
C TYR A 128 -23.44 -13.99 -27.92
N GLN A 129 -23.26 -13.24 -29.01
CA GLN A 129 -24.05 -13.44 -30.22
C GLN A 129 -23.76 -14.83 -30.77
N ALA A 130 -24.70 -15.76 -30.59
CA ALA A 130 -24.58 -17.11 -31.11
C ALA A 130 -24.48 -17.05 -32.64
N VAL A 131 -23.44 -17.68 -33.22
CA VAL A 131 -23.34 -17.81 -34.67
C VAL A 131 -24.53 -18.68 -35.12
N PRO A 132 -25.43 -18.17 -35.99
CA PRO A 132 -26.58 -18.93 -36.46
C PRO A 132 -26.11 -20.25 -37.08
N SER A 133 -26.76 -21.35 -36.74
CA SER A 133 -26.46 -22.69 -37.26
C SER A 133 -26.46 -22.76 -38.79
N ALA A 134 -27.13 -21.83 -39.48
CA ALA A 134 -27.08 -21.70 -40.94
C ALA A 134 -25.70 -21.29 -41.49
N LYS A 135 -24.91 -20.49 -40.75
CA LYS A 135 -23.54 -20.13 -41.14
C LYS A 135 -22.56 -21.29 -40.98
N ARG A 136 -22.89 -22.29 -40.13
CA ARG A 136 -22.10 -23.52 -39.92
C ARG A 136 -22.02 -24.39 -41.18
N LEU A 137 -23.10 -24.45 -41.97
CA LEU A 137 -23.15 -25.25 -43.19
C LEU A 137 -22.46 -24.58 -44.39
N GLN A 138 -22.43 -23.24 -44.45
CA GLN A 138 -21.81 -22.55 -45.59
C GLN A 138 -20.29 -22.59 -45.57
N THR A 139 -19.64 -22.51 -44.41
CA THR A 139 -18.16 -22.54 -44.33
C THR A 139 -17.56 -23.95 -44.39
N ASP A 140 -18.24 -24.99 -43.90
CA ASP A 140 -17.77 -26.38 -44.03
C ASP A 140 -18.03 -26.97 -45.43
N VAL A 141 -19.03 -26.46 -46.16
CA VAL A 141 -19.28 -26.83 -47.57
C VAL A 141 -18.36 -26.06 -48.52
N ALA A 142 -18.03 -24.80 -48.23
CA ALA A 142 -17.15 -23.98 -49.07
C ALA A 142 -15.67 -24.44 -49.09
N ILE A 143 -15.23 -25.26 -48.12
CA ILE A 143 -13.86 -25.81 -48.10
C ILE A 143 -13.81 -27.23 -48.73
N ARG A 144 -14.96 -27.88 -48.97
CA ARG A 144 -15.03 -29.22 -49.60
C ARG A 144 -15.36 -29.22 -51.10
N GLN A 145 -15.56 -28.07 -51.74
CA GLN A 145 -15.88 -28.00 -53.17
C GLN A 145 -15.00 -26.97 -53.90
N ALA A 146 -13.70 -27.24 -53.95
CA ALA A 146 -12.90 -26.89 -55.11
C ALA A 146 -13.01 -28.06 -56.10
N ALA A 147 -13.68 -27.77 -57.21
CA ALA A 147 -13.98 -28.57 -58.41
C ALA A 147 -12.78 -29.44 -58.92
N PRO A 148 -12.95 -30.39 -59.89
CA PRO A 148 -14.01 -30.38 -60.90
C PRO A 148 -14.54 -31.73 -61.42
N HIS A 149 -15.57 -31.58 -62.27
CA HIS A 149 -16.15 -32.48 -63.26
C HIS A 149 -17.51 -33.08 -62.92
N GLU A 150 -18.32 -33.16 -63.98
CA GLU A 150 -19.69 -33.69 -64.07
C GLU A 150 -20.81 -32.72 -63.71
N LEU A 151 -21.03 -31.73 -64.56
CA LEU A 151 -22.38 -31.18 -64.85
C LEU A 151 -22.41 -30.39 -66.18
N LEU A 152 -21.70 -30.90 -67.18
CA LEU A 152 -21.79 -30.46 -68.59
C LEU A 152 -22.27 -31.59 -69.52
N SER A 153 -22.76 -32.69 -68.96
CA SER A 153 -23.24 -33.87 -69.71
C SER A 153 -24.77 -33.95 -69.84
N GLU A 154 -25.53 -33.17 -69.07
CA GLU A 154 -27.01 -33.25 -69.08
C GLU A 154 -27.70 -32.17 -69.93
N VAL A 155 -26.96 -31.14 -70.36
CA VAL A 155 -27.48 -30.07 -71.25
C VAL A 155 -27.18 -30.37 -72.72
N THR A 156 -26.11 -31.12 -73.01
CA THR A 156 -25.74 -31.56 -74.36
C THR A 156 -26.54 -32.77 -74.87
N ARG A 157 -27.38 -33.39 -74.03
CA ARG A 157 -28.21 -34.55 -74.41
C ARG A 157 -29.64 -34.19 -74.84
N ARG A 158 -30.07 -32.93 -74.71
CA ARG A 158 -31.41 -32.47 -75.13
C ARG A 158 -31.44 -31.65 -76.43
N LEU A 159 -30.31 -31.49 -77.11
CA LEU A 159 -30.22 -30.69 -78.33
C LEU A 159 -29.99 -31.49 -79.62
N THR A 160 -29.94 -32.83 -79.56
CA THR A 160 -29.39 -33.61 -80.68
C THR A 160 -30.32 -34.57 -81.41
N ASP A 161 -31.60 -34.74 -81.07
CA ASP A 161 -32.42 -35.75 -81.76
C ASP A 161 -33.91 -35.39 -81.97
N SER A 162 -34.22 -34.17 -82.43
CA SER A 162 -35.51 -33.98 -83.09
C SER A 162 -35.52 -32.87 -84.14
N ALA A 163 -35.93 -33.27 -85.34
CA ALA A 163 -36.39 -32.44 -86.46
C ALA A 163 -35.34 -31.94 -87.48
N ILE A 164 -34.57 -32.89 -88.03
CA ILE A 164 -34.29 -32.90 -89.46
C ILE A 164 -35.62 -33.25 -90.16
N ASP A 165 -36.40 -32.20 -90.50
CA ASP A 165 -37.40 -32.13 -91.59
C ASP A 165 -38.35 -30.91 -91.48
N LEU A 166 -38.14 -30.01 -90.52
CA LEU A 166 -38.76 -28.67 -90.49
C LEU A 166 -37.87 -27.57 -91.13
N ARG A 167 -36.89 -27.95 -91.96
CA ARG A 167 -35.68 -27.15 -92.25
C ARG A 167 -35.77 -26.12 -93.38
N ALA A 168 -36.90 -26.04 -94.09
CA ALA A 168 -37.05 -25.10 -95.22
C ALA A 168 -37.96 -23.88 -94.92
N ALA A 169 -38.98 -24.00 -94.06
CA ALA A 169 -39.89 -22.89 -93.74
C ALA A 169 -39.54 -22.16 -92.42
N THR A 170 -38.66 -22.72 -91.58
CA THR A 170 -38.26 -22.12 -90.30
C THR A 170 -36.93 -21.37 -90.34
N LYS A 171 -36.11 -21.55 -91.39
CA LYS A 171 -34.79 -20.90 -91.47
C LYS A 171 -34.89 -19.38 -91.57
N GLU A 172 -35.78 -18.85 -92.41
CA GLU A 172 -36.00 -17.39 -92.53
C GLU A 172 -36.68 -16.80 -91.29
N GLY A 173 -37.64 -17.51 -90.69
CA GLY A 173 -38.28 -17.09 -89.44
C GLY A 173 -37.32 -17.11 -88.24
N LEU A 174 -36.41 -18.08 -88.19
CA LEU A 174 -35.38 -18.18 -87.17
C LEU A 174 -34.27 -17.14 -87.37
N GLU A 175 -33.84 -16.87 -88.60
CA GLU A 175 -32.86 -15.81 -88.89
C GLU A 175 -33.43 -14.42 -88.52
N HIS A 176 -34.70 -14.16 -88.82
CA HIS A 176 -35.35 -12.90 -88.43
C HIS A 176 -35.61 -12.82 -86.91
N PHE A 177 -35.94 -13.93 -86.27
CA PHE A 177 -36.07 -14.00 -84.81
C PHE A 177 -34.71 -13.79 -84.13
N LEU A 178 -33.65 -14.48 -84.59
CA LEU A 178 -32.29 -14.33 -84.07
C LEU A 178 -31.74 -12.91 -84.30
N ALA A 179 -32.02 -12.29 -85.44
CA ALA A 179 -31.67 -10.90 -85.68
C ALA A 179 -32.45 -9.95 -84.74
N SER A 180 -33.74 -10.22 -84.50
CA SER A 180 -34.55 -9.43 -83.55
C SER A 180 -34.08 -9.62 -82.10
N VAL A 181 -33.72 -10.84 -81.70
CA VAL A 181 -33.19 -11.17 -80.37
C VAL A 181 -31.82 -10.53 -80.19
N ALA A 182 -30.95 -10.57 -81.20
CA ALA A 182 -29.65 -9.90 -81.15
C ALA A 182 -29.79 -8.37 -81.06
N ALA A 183 -30.78 -7.78 -81.76
CA ALA A 183 -31.06 -6.35 -81.66
C ALA A 183 -31.62 -5.96 -80.27
N ILE A 184 -32.52 -6.79 -79.70
CA ILE A 184 -33.06 -6.60 -78.36
C ILE A 184 -31.96 -6.78 -77.31
N ASP A 185 -31.11 -7.80 -77.45
CA ASP A 185 -29.99 -8.06 -76.55
C ASP A 185 -28.99 -6.89 -76.56
N LYS A 186 -28.68 -6.35 -77.74
CA LYS A 186 -27.87 -5.13 -77.87
C LYS A 186 -28.52 -3.93 -77.18
N GLN A 187 -29.82 -3.74 -77.35
CA GLN A 187 -30.53 -2.62 -76.72
C GLN A 187 -30.64 -2.77 -75.19
N VAL A 188 -30.83 -4.00 -74.70
CA VAL A 188 -30.87 -4.32 -73.26
C VAL A 188 -29.49 -4.14 -72.65
N THR A 189 -28.43 -4.64 -73.29
CA THR A 189 -27.04 -4.46 -72.81
C THR A 189 -26.65 -2.99 -72.78
N GLU A 190 -26.98 -2.20 -73.81
CA GLU A 190 -26.72 -0.75 -73.81
C GLU A 190 -27.49 -0.01 -72.69
N LYS A 191 -28.77 -0.33 -72.47
CA LYS A 191 -29.55 0.25 -71.37
C LYS A 191 -29.00 -0.15 -70.00
N VAL A 192 -28.66 -1.41 -69.82
CA VAL A 192 -28.07 -1.94 -68.59
C VAL A 192 -26.71 -1.29 -68.31
N HIS A 193 -25.87 -1.09 -69.34
CA HIS A 193 -24.61 -0.37 -69.18
C HIS A 193 -24.81 1.11 -68.85
N ALA A 194 -25.78 1.78 -69.47
CA ALA A 194 -26.09 3.18 -69.17
C ALA A 194 -26.64 3.37 -67.74
N GLU A 195 -27.54 2.48 -67.29
CA GLU A 195 -28.03 2.49 -65.91
C GLU A 195 -26.93 2.16 -64.91
N HIS A 196 -26.09 1.15 -65.17
CA HIS A 196 -24.95 0.84 -64.31
C HIS A 196 -23.94 1.98 -64.26
N ALA A 197 -23.70 2.69 -65.35
CA ALA A 197 -22.81 3.85 -65.36
C ALA A 197 -23.35 4.97 -64.45
N LYS A 198 -24.65 5.29 -64.56
CA LYS A 198 -25.32 6.27 -63.68
C LYS A 198 -25.28 5.86 -62.22
N LEU A 199 -25.59 4.59 -61.92
CA LEU A 199 -25.58 4.07 -60.55
C LEU A 199 -24.17 4.13 -59.94
N ARG A 200 -23.13 3.85 -60.74
CA ARG A 200 -21.73 3.96 -60.29
C ARG A 200 -21.34 5.40 -59.98
N GLU A 201 -21.79 6.35 -60.78
CA GLU A 201 -21.53 7.77 -60.56
C GLU A 201 -22.25 8.29 -59.31
N GLU A 202 -23.51 7.90 -59.12
CA GLU A 202 -24.29 8.22 -57.92
C GLU A 202 -23.63 7.65 -56.65
N ILE A 203 -23.27 6.36 -56.66
CA ILE A 203 -22.55 5.70 -55.56
C ILE A 203 -21.18 6.37 -55.30
N ALA A 204 -20.46 6.77 -56.35
CA ALA A 204 -19.18 7.47 -56.19
C ALA A 204 -19.38 8.83 -55.53
N SER A 205 -20.37 9.61 -55.97
CA SER A 205 -20.70 10.92 -55.40
C SER A 205 -21.14 10.80 -53.94
N GLU A 206 -22.00 9.82 -53.62
CA GLU A 206 -22.48 9.59 -52.26
C GLU A 206 -21.35 9.14 -51.34
N ARG A 207 -20.46 8.27 -51.81
CA ARG A 207 -19.24 7.89 -51.06
C ARG A 207 -18.36 9.10 -50.78
N THR A 208 -18.13 9.97 -51.76
CA THR A 208 -17.31 11.17 -51.54
C THR A 208 -17.95 12.12 -50.53
N ARG A 209 -19.27 12.30 -50.59
CA ARG A 209 -20.02 13.12 -49.63
C ARG A 209 -19.93 12.55 -48.21
N LEU A 210 -20.20 11.25 -48.05
CA LEU A 210 -20.11 10.57 -46.75
C LEU A 210 -18.69 10.60 -46.18
N HIS A 211 -17.66 10.44 -47.02
CA HIS A 211 -16.28 10.57 -46.57
C HIS A 211 -15.93 11.99 -46.12
N ALA A 212 -16.41 13.02 -46.83
CA ALA A 212 -16.22 14.41 -46.43
C ALA A 212 -16.92 14.72 -45.10
N GLU A 213 -18.16 14.26 -44.92
CA GLU A 213 -18.95 14.42 -43.69
C GLU A 213 -18.27 13.73 -42.50
N ILE A 214 -17.83 12.47 -42.66
CA ILE A 214 -17.08 11.74 -41.63
C ILE A 214 -15.77 12.46 -41.28
N HIS A 215 -15.07 13.03 -42.27
CA HIS A 215 -13.85 13.79 -42.02
C HIS A 215 -14.12 15.08 -41.24
N GLU A 216 -15.20 15.78 -41.56
CA GLU A 216 -15.61 17.00 -40.86
C GLU A 216 -16.03 16.70 -39.41
N GLU A 217 -16.82 15.65 -39.19
CA GLU A 217 -17.21 15.21 -37.84
C GLU A 217 -16.00 14.79 -37.01
N ARG A 218 -15.06 14.02 -37.59
CA ARG A 218 -13.81 13.65 -36.91
C ARG A 218 -12.97 14.87 -36.58
N ALA A 219 -12.87 15.84 -37.49
CA ALA A 219 -12.13 17.07 -37.25
C ALA A 219 -12.76 17.89 -36.10
N LYS A 220 -14.10 18.00 -36.05
CA LYS A 220 -14.83 18.65 -34.95
C LYS A 220 -14.61 17.93 -33.61
N ALA A 221 -14.75 16.61 -33.59
CA ALA A 221 -14.52 15.81 -32.39
C ALA A 221 -13.08 15.91 -31.88
N HIS A 222 -12.09 15.93 -32.78
CA HIS A 222 -10.69 16.14 -32.41
C HIS A 222 -10.44 17.54 -31.85
N ALA A 223 -11.01 18.58 -32.46
CA ALA A 223 -10.91 19.94 -31.95
C ALA A 223 -11.53 20.07 -30.55
N GLU A 224 -12.70 19.44 -30.31
CA GLU A 224 -13.33 19.43 -28.99
C GLU A 224 -12.46 18.72 -27.94
N ILE A 225 -11.94 17.53 -28.25
CA ILE A 225 -11.02 16.79 -27.37
C ILE A 225 -9.78 17.62 -27.04
N ASP A 226 -9.20 18.32 -28.02
CA ASP A 226 -8.01 19.14 -27.78
C ASP A 226 -8.33 20.34 -26.89
N THR A 227 -9.50 20.98 -27.05
CA THR A 227 -9.92 22.06 -26.15
C THR A 227 -10.19 21.59 -24.73
N GLU A 228 -10.76 20.39 -24.55
CA GLU A 228 -10.96 19.81 -23.21
C GLU A 228 -9.62 19.43 -22.57
N ARG A 229 -8.68 18.89 -23.36
CA ARG A 229 -7.33 18.58 -22.88
C ARG A 229 -6.59 19.82 -22.40
N THR A 230 -6.67 20.93 -23.14
CA THR A 230 -6.06 22.19 -22.70
C THR A 230 -6.71 22.71 -21.43
N LYS A 231 -8.04 22.67 -21.32
CA LYS A 231 -8.75 23.07 -20.09
C LYS A 231 -8.33 22.22 -18.88
N LEU A 232 -8.29 20.90 -19.03
CA LEU A 232 -7.85 20.00 -17.97
C LEU A 232 -6.38 20.22 -17.59
N GLN A 233 -5.53 20.56 -18.55
CA GLN A 233 -4.13 20.89 -18.27
C GLN A 233 -4.00 22.20 -17.49
N ASP A 234 -4.77 23.22 -17.85
CA ASP A 234 -4.81 24.50 -17.14
C ASP A 234 -5.38 24.35 -15.72
N GLU A 235 -6.45 23.57 -15.55
CA GLU A 235 -7.01 23.26 -14.23
C GLU A 235 -6.01 22.51 -13.34
N ARG A 236 -5.29 21.52 -13.90
CA ARG A 236 -4.23 20.81 -13.16
C ARG A 236 -3.09 21.74 -12.76
N ALA A 237 -2.66 22.62 -13.66
CA ALA A 237 -1.62 23.61 -13.37
C ALA A 237 -2.05 24.59 -12.28
N ALA A 238 -3.31 25.05 -12.31
CA ALA A 238 -3.89 25.91 -11.28
C ALA A 238 -3.97 25.20 -9.92
N PHE A 239 -4.42 23.94 -9.90
CA PHE A 239 -4.53 23.14 -8.69
C PHE A 239 -3.16 22.86 -8.06
N GLU A 240 -2.14 22.49 -8.85
CA GLU A 240 -0.77 22.30 -8.34
C GLU A 240 -0.19 23.61 -7.78
N ALA A 241 -0.47 24.75 -8.42
CA ALA A 241 -0.04 26.05 -7.90
C ALA A 241 -0.73 26.40 -6.57
N GLU A 242 -2.01 26.06 -6.40
CA GLU A 242 -2.74 26.26 -5.15
C GLU A 242 -2.27 25.31 -4.04
N LYS A 243 -2.06 24.03 -4.36
CA LYS A 243 -1.50 23.05 -3.44
C LYS A 243 -0.13 23.49 -2.92
N LYS A 244 0.76 23.96 -3.80
CA LYS A 244 2.06 24.50 -3.41
C LYS A 244 1.91 25.68 -2.43
N LYS A 245 1.00 26.63 -2.71
CA LYS A 245 0.71 27.76 -1.80
C LYS A 245 0.17 27.30 -0.44
N LEU A 246 -0.64 26.25 -0.41
CA LEU A 246 -1.17 25.70 0.84
C LEU A 246 -0.09 25.01 1.67
N ASP A 247 0.78 24.24 1.02
CA ASP A 247 1.91 23.58 1.68
C ASP A 247 2.88 24.63 2.27
N ASP A 248 3.20 25.69 1.52
CA ASP A 248 4.03 26.81 2.01
C ASP A 248 3.40 27.55 3.21
N ARG A 249 2.08 27.70 3.23
CA ARG A 249 1.36 28.31 4.37
C ARG A 249 1.34 27.38 5.58
N ARG A 250 1.15 26.08 5.36
CA ARG A 250 1.08 25.08 6.43
C ARG A 250 2.43 24.90 7.09
N SER A 251 3.53 24.90 6.33
CA SER A 251 4.89 24.87 6.87
C SER A 251 5.15 26.09 7.77
N THR A 252 4.76 27.28 7.32
CA THR A 252 4.91 28.53 8.10
C THR A 252 4.08 28.53 9.39
N HIS A 253 2.86 27.98 9.36
CA HIS A 253 1.99 27.93 10.54
C HIS A 253 2.47 26.93 11.59
N VAL A 254 2.84 25.72 11.16
CA VAL A 254 3.40 24.68 12.06
C VAL A 254 4.69 25.18 12.71
N ARG A 255 5.55 25.87 11.94
CA ARG A 255 6.77 26.55 12.44
C ARG A 255 6.48 27.51 13.59
N ARG A 256 5.46 28.36 13.44
CA ARG A 256 5.06 29.33 14.49
C ARG A 256 4.44 28.66 15.71
N GLU A 257 3.65 27.61 15.51
CA GLU A 257 3.00 26.87 16.58
C GLU A 257 4.03 26.14 17.46
N ILE A 258 4.97 25.41 16.86
CA ILE A 258 6.06 24.74 17.60
C ILE A 258 6.91 25.77 18.36
N PHE A 259 7.26 26.89 17.74
CA PHE A 259 8.03 27.93 18.44
C PHE A 259 7.24 28.55 19.60
N GLN A 260 5.93 28.79 19.44
CA GLN A 260 5.09 29.31 20.50
C GLN A 260 4.90 28.29 21.63
N GLU A 261 4.71 27.01 21.30
CA GLU A 261 4.60 25.93 22.27
C GLU A 261 5.89 25.77 23.06
N LEU A 262 7.04 25.82 22.39
CA LEU A 262 8.35 25.75 23.03
C LEU A 262 8.62 27.00 23.89
N LYS A 263 8.24 28.20 23.42
CA LYS A 263 8.29 29.44 24.21
C LYS A 263 7.36 29.39 25.42
N LYS A 264 6.18 28.77 25.29
CA LYS A 264 5.22 28.58 26.37
C LYS A 264 5.75 27.58 27.41
N ALA A 265 6.31 26.45 26.96
CA ALA A 265 6.97 25.47 27.82
C ALA A 265 8.15 26.11 28.59
N LEU A 266 8.99 26.90 27.92
CA LEU A 266 10.06 27.66 28.55
C LEU A 266 9.54 28.73 29.53
N GLY A 267 8.40 29.37 29.21
CA GLY A 267 7.78 30.39 30.04
C GLY A 267 7.13 29.83 31.32
N GLU A 268 6.50 28.66 31.22
CA GLU A 268 5.86 27.96 32.34
C GLU A 268 6.90 27.38 33.31
N GLN A 269 8.06 26.96 32.81
CA GLN A 269 9.16 26.41 33.62
C GLN A 269 9.96 27.44 34.43
N LYS A 270 9.73 28.75 34.26
CA LYS A 270 10.34 29.77 35.15
C LYS A 270 9.93 29.62 36.61
N LYS A 271 8.86 28.88 36.90
CA LYS A 271 8.57 28.42 38.26
C LYS A 271 9.39 27.17 38.52
N VAL A 272 10.60 27.38 39.04
CA VAL A 272 11.50 26.34 39.55
C VAL A 272 10.88 25.73 40.82
N GLU A 273 9.77 25.04 40.67
CA GLU A 273 9.21 24.18 41.69
C GLU A 273 9.68 22.76 41.38
N LEU A 274 10.40 22.16 42.33
CA LEU A 274 10.77 20.75 42.27
C LEU A 274 9.52 19.93 41.89
N SER A 275 9.61 19.17 40.80
CA SER A 275 8.51 18.32 40.34
C SER A 275 7.88 17.58 41.52
N ARG A 276 6.54 17.62 41.61
CA ARG A 276 5.76 17.09 42.74
C ARG A 276 6.09 15.62 43.03
N GLU A 277 6.38 14.84 41.99
CA GLU A 277 6.81 13.44 42.11
C GLU A 277 8.20 13.28 42.74
N THR A 278 9.09 14.23 42.50
CA THR A 278 10.45 14.24 43.07
C THR A 278 10.42 14.60 44.55
N SER A 279 9.60 15.57 44.94
CA SER A 279 9.40 15.92 46.35
C SER A 279 8.77 14.77 47.16
N GLY A 280 7.97 13.92 46.52
CA GLY A 280 7.34 12.76 47.18
C GLY A 280 8.34 11.70 47.66
N LYS A 281 9.48 11.55 46.97
CA LYS A 281 10.48 10.51 47.29
C LYS A 281 11.28 10.77 48.57
N ILE A 282 11.35 12.02 49.03
CA ILE A 282 12.05 12.37 50.29
C ILE A 282 11.19 12.05 51.53
N TRP A 283 9.87 12.04 51.37
CA TRP A 283 8.93 11.88 52.46
C TRP A 283 9.19 10.65 53.36
N PRO A 284 9.43 9.43 52.84
CA PRO A 284 9.74 8.28 53.69
C PRO A 284 11.03 8.48 54.52
N ILE A 285 12.06 9.11 53.95
CA ILE A 285 13.33 9.35 54.66
C ILE A 285 13.14 10.37 55.77
N ARG A 286 12.35 11.42 55.54
CA ARG A 286 11.97 12.40 56.58
C ARG A 286 11.22 11.74 57.72
N ILE A 287 10.33 10.79 57.44
CA ILE A 287 9.61 10.05 58.48
C ILE A 287 10.57 9.20 59.29
N VAL A 288 11.41 8.40 58.63
CA VAL A 288 12.36 7.53 59.32
C VAL A 288 13.31 8.35 60.20
N CYS A 289 13.94 9.39 59.64
CA CYS A 289 14.79 10.30 60.42
C CYS A 289 14.01 11.01 61.54
N GLY A 290 12.74 11.36 61.32
CA GLY A 290 11.87 11.95 62.33
C GLY A 290 11.56 11.00 63.48
N VAL A 291 11.26 9.73 63.19
CA VAL A 291 11.03 8.68 64.19
C VAL A 291 12.29 8.42 65.02
N VAL A 292 13.46 8.33 64.38
CA VAL A 292 14.74 8.16 65.10
C VAL A 292 15.07 9.39 65.95
N ALA A 293 14.83 10.60 65.44
CA ALA A 293 15.01 11.83 66.21
C ALA A 293 14.08 11.86 67.45
N LEU A 294 12.81 11.49 67.26
CA LEU A 294 11.83 11.44 68.35
C LEU A 294 12.22 10.38 69.39
N PHE A 295 12.67 9.21 68.96
CA PHE A 295 13.18 8.17 69.85
C PHE A 295 14.39 8.64 70.67
N GLY A 296 15.38 9.29 70.03
CA GLY A 296 16.54 9.87 70.72
C GLY A 296 16.14 10.95 71.72
N ALA A 297 15.20 11.82 71.34
CA ALA A 297 14.66 12.84 72.24
C ALA A 297 13.87 12.25 73.41
N SER A 298 13.09 11.19 73.20
CA SER A 298 12.37 10.47 74.26
C SER A 298 13.32 9.78 75.24
N LEU A 299 14.40 9.15 74.75
CA LEU A 299 15.46 8.58 75.58
C LEU A 299 16.16 9.65 76.43
N ALA A 300 16.50 10.78 75.81
CA ALA A 300 17.09 11.90 76.51
C ALA A 300 16.16 12.44 77.60
N GLY A 301 14.88 12.66 77.27
CA GLY A 301 13.87 13.12 78.22
C GLY A 301 13.62 12.13 79.37
N PHE A 302 13.64 10.82 79.09
CA PHE A 302 13.56 9.79 80.12
C PHE A 302 14.77 9.81 81.06
N GLY A 303 15.98 10.01 80.52
CA GLY A 303 17.18 10.21 81.34
C GLY A 303 17.07 11.42 82.26
N VAL A 304 16.60 12.56 81.75
CA VAL A 304 16.33 13.77 82.58
C VAL A 304 15.29 13.47 83.66
N TYR A 305 14.21 12.78 83.31
CA TYR A 305 13.18 12.38 84.28
C TYR A 305 13.75 11.52 85.42
N LEU A 306 14.61 10.54 85.10
CA LEU A 306 15.28 9.71 86.09
C LEU A 306 16.20 10.52 87.00
N MET A 307 16.96 11.48 86.44
CA MET A 307 17.81 12.40 87.21
C MET A 307 17.00 13.23 88.21
N LEU A 308 15.87 13.80 87.77
CA LEU A 308 15.00 14.60 88.63
C LEU A 308 14.33 13.77 89.75
N LYS A 309 13.97 12.51 89.46
CA LYS A 309 13.26 11.64 90.41
C LYS A 309 14.16 11.07 91.51
N HIS A 310 15.39 10.71 91.18
CA HIS A 310 16.28 10.02 92.13
C HIS A 310 17.29 10.95 92.81
N GLY A 311 17.47 12.19 92.32
CA GLY A 311 18.33 13.21 92.94
C GLY A 311 19.83 12.92 92.90
N GLU A 312 20.23 11.69 92.56
CA GLU A 312 21.62 11.26 92.42
C GLU A 312 21.99 11.05 90.94
N LEU A 313 23.19 11.48 90.55
CA LEU A 313 23.79 11.27 89.22
C LEU A 313 24.26 9.81 89.06
N GLY A 314 23.33 8.87 89.19
CA GLY A 314 23.60 7.46 88.95
C GLY A 314 23.84 7.17 87.45
N PHE A 315 24.72 6.20 87.16
CA PHE A 315 24.98 5.72 85.80
C PHE A 315 23.69 5.34 85.05
N LEU A 316 22.67 4.83 85.77
CA LEU A 316 21.36 4.50 85.23
C LEU A 316 20.60 5.69 84.63
N ALA A 317 20.82 6.91 85.12
CA ALA A 317 20.17 8.12 84.62
C ALA A 317 21.01 8.80 83.53
N LEU A 318 22.34 8.71 83.64
CA LEU A 318 23.27 9.29 82.67
C LEU A 318 23.27 8.52 81.34
N ALA A 319 23.25 7.18 81.37
CA ALA A 319 23.30 6.34 80.17
C ALA A 319 22.17 6.62 79.15
N PRO A 320 20.87 6.68 79.52
CA PRO A 320 19.80 7.00 78.57
C PRO A 320 19.85 8.46 78.10
N PHE A 321 20.32 9.39 78.95
CA PHE A 321 20.47 10.80 78.58
C PHE A 321 21.56 11.00 77.52
N SER A 322 22.77 10.49 77.78
CA SER A 322 23.91 10.63 76.88
C SER A 322 23.70 9.88 75.56
N SER A 323 23.12 8.67 75.62
CA SER A 323 22.78 7.91 74.41
C SER A 323 21.68 8.57 73.59
N GLY A 324 20.65 9.13 74.23
CA GLY A 324 19.57 9.87 73.57
C GLY A 324 20.09 11.10 72.81
N ILE A 325 20.94 11.92 73.45
CA ILE A 325 21.58 13.08 72.82
C ILE A 325 22.47 12.65 71.65
N LEU A 326 23.27 11.60 71.83
CA LEU A 326 24.17 11.11 70.80
C LEU A 326 23.40 10.59 69.57
N ILE A 327 22.33 9.81 69.78
CA ILE A 327 21.45 9.35 68.69
C ILE A 327 20.82 10.54 67.98
N PHE A 328 20.31 11.52 68.73
CA PHE A 328 19.69 12.71 68.15
C PHE A 328 20.69 13.53 67.31
N ALA A 329 21.87 13.81 67.86
CA ALA A 329 22.90 14.61 67.19
C ALA A 329 23.45 13.91 65.93
N LEU A 330 23.73 12.60 66.01
CA LEU A 330 24.20 11.83 64.85
C LEU A 330 23.13 11.74 63.76
N ASN A 331 21.86 11.54 64.13
CA ASN A 331 20.76 11.52 63.17
C ASN A 331 20.54 12.90 62.53
N ALA A 332 20.66 13.99 63.28
CA ALA A 332 20.58 15.35 62.75
C ALA A 332 21.71 15.65 61.75
N LEU A 333 22.96 15.30 62.09
CA LEU A 333 24.11 15.45 61.19
C LEU A 333 23.96 14.62 59.92
N TYR A 334 23.52 13.37 60.06
CA TYR A 334 23.21 12.49 58.93
C TYR A 334 22.14 13.12 58.03
N PHE A 335 21.03 13.58 58.60
CA PHE A 335 19.93 14.17 57.86
C PHE A 335 20.34 15.46 57.13
N MET A 336 21.14 16.33 57.75
CA MET A 336 21.68 17.53 57.08
C MET A 336 22.57 17.15 55.90
N ARG A 337 23.49 16.20 56.08
CA ARG A 337 24.40 15.75 55.02
C ARG A 337 23.65 15.09 53.87
N PHE A 338 22.68 14.22 54.20
CA PHE A 338 21.79 13.60 53.23
C PHE A 338 20.98 14.65 52.46
N SER A 339 20.38 15.62 53.16
CA SER A 339 19.57 16.67 52.53
C SER A 339 20.39 17.54 51.58
N ASN A 340 21.62 17.92 51.98
CA ASN A 340 22.52 18.69 51.13
C ASN A 340 22.95 17.90 49.88
N ALA A 341 23.32 16.62 50.03
CA ALA A 341 23.70 15.76 48.91
C ALA A 341 22.51 15.51 47.95
N TRP A 342 21.32 15.30 48.51
CA TRP A 342 20.10 15.12 47.73
C TRP A 342 19.74 16.38 46.95
N LEU A 343 19.78 17.55 47.58
CA LEU A 343 19.49 18.84 46.94
C LEU A 343 20.48 19.15 45.83
N ALA A 344 21.78 18.96 46.06
CA ALA A 344 22.82 19.17 45.05
C ALA A 344 22.57 18.28 43.82
N ARG A 345 22.31 16.99 44.04
CA ARG A 345 22.03 16.05 42.95
C ARG A 345 20.78 16.42 42.15
N HIS A 346 19.73 16.86 42.83
CA HIS A 346 18.51 17.26 42.13
C HIS A 346 18.66 18.58 41.38
N ALA A 347 19.42 19.54 41.91
CA ALA A 347 19.79 20.75 41.18
C ALA A 347 20.59 20.41 39.91
N ASP A 348 21.52 19.46 39.98
CA ASP A 348 22.28 19.01 38.82
C ASP A 348 21.40 18.32 37.77
N LEU A 349 20.52 17.40 38.21
CA LEU A 349 19.61 16.71 37.29
C LEU A 349 18.64 17.68 36.61
N GLU A 350 18.14 18.67 37.34
CA GLU A 350 17.26 19.70 36.80
C GLU A 350 18.00 20.58 35.80
N THR A 351 19.21 21.03 36.14
CA THR A 351 20.07 21.82 35.24
C THR A 351 20.35 21.04 33.95
N ARG A 352 20.63 19.74 34.05
CA ARG A 352 20.84 18.88 32.88
C ARG A 352 19.58 18.73 32.03
N ASN A 353 18.42 18.57 32.66
CA ASN A 353 17.15 18.50 31.94
C ASN A 353 16.86 19.81 31.20
N GLN A 354 17.13 20.96 31.82
CA GLN A 354 17.01 22.27 31.18
C GLN A 354 17.97 22.39 29.98
N VAL A 355 19.25 22.03 30.14
CA VAL A 355 20.23 22.03 29.05
C VAL A 355 19.78 21.10 27.91
N LEU A 356 19.30 19.90 28.23
CA LEU A 356 18.79 18.94 27.25
C LEU A 356 17.62 19.52 26.46
N GLN A 357 16.69 20.22 27.12
CA GLN A 357 15.56 20.87 26.45
C GLN A 357 16.02 22.01 25.53
N PHE A 358 17.00 22.82 25.96
CA PHE A 358 17.61 23.83 25.09
C PHE A 358 18.32 23.22 23.89
N ASP A 359 19.03 22.10 24.08
CA ASP A 359 19.67 21.36 23.00
C ASP A 359 18.64 20.76 22.03
N MET A 360 17.53 20.19 22.52
CA MET A 360 16.44 19.73 21.67
C MET A 360 15.84 20.87 20.85
N ALA A 361 15.63 22.05 21.46
CA ALA A 361 15.14 23.23 20.76
C ALA A 361 16.13 23.70 19.68
N ARG A 362 17.43 23.73 20.00
CA ARG A 362 18.50 24.11 19.07
C ARG A 362 18.62 23.11 17.92
N ALA A 363 18.53 21.81 18.21
CA ALA A 363 18.56 20.74 17.22
C ALA A 363 17.36 20.83 16.27
N SER A 364 16.17 21.09 16.80
CA SER A 364 14.95 21.29 16.02
C SER A 364 15.10 22.49 15.08
N TRP A 365 15.55 23.63 15.59
CA TRP A 365 15.78 24.82 14.76
C TRP A 365 16.89 24.60 13.71
N PHE A 366 17.95 23.88 14.06
CA PHE A 366 19.01 23.52 13.11
C PHE A 366 18.52 22.59 12.00
N ALA A 367 17.73 21.57 12.33
CA ALA A 367 17.13 20.66 11.35
C ALA A 367 16.20 21.41 10.40
N GLU A 368 15.41 22.36 10.92
CA GLU A 368 14.53 23.20 10.11
C GLU A 368 15.31 24.10 9.16
N MET A 369 16.39 24.75 9.63
CA MET A 369 17.28 25.53 8.78
C MET A 369 17.90 24.67 7.67
N LEU A 370 18.24 23.41 7.96
CA LEU A 370 18.77 22.48 6.96
C LEU A 370 17.74 22.21 5.84
N PHE A 371 16.46 21.99 6.20
CA PHE A 371 15.38 21.81 5.22
C PHE A 371 15.13 23.08 4.39
N GLU A 372 15.10 24.25 5.02
CA GLU A 372 14.90 25.53 4.32
C GLU A 372 16.02 25.81 3.31
N TYR A 373 17.26 25.49 3.66
CA TYR A 373 18.39 25.62 2.72
C TYR A 373 18.32 24.61 1.56
N GLN A 374 17.83 23.40 1.81
CA GLN A 374 17.64 22.38 0.79
C GLN A 374 16.53 22.77 -0.20
N ASP A 375 15.44 23.35 0.31
CA ASP A 375 14.28 23.73 -0.50
C ASP A 375 14.48 25.04 -1.28
N GLU A 376 15.09 26.07 -0.67
CA GLU A 376 15.20 27.40 -1.29
C GLU A 376 16.48 27.64 -2.12
N LYS A 377 17.62 27.07 -1.73
CA LYS A 377 18.93 27.56 -2.21
C LYS A 377 19.80 26.57 -3.01
N GLN A 378 19.34 25.34 -3.26
CA GLN A 378 20.10 24.30 -4.01
C GLN A 378 21.61 24.25 -3.65
N GLY A 379 21.93 24.49 -2.38
CA GLY A 379 23.31 24.68 -1.93
C GLY A 379 23.53 24.02 -0.58
N THR A 380 24.76 23.56 -0.34
CA THR A 380 25.15 22.96 0.95
C THR A 380 25.21 24.04 2.03
N VAL A 381 24.61 23.78 3.20
CA VAL A 381 24.72 24.66 4.37
C VAL A 381 26.21 24.89 4.70
N PRO A 382 26.65 26.13 4.94
CA PRO A 382 28.05 26.39 5.27
C PRO A 382 28.47 25.60 6.52
N ASP A 383 29.58 24.86 6.40
CA ASP A 383 30.06 23.96 7.45
C ASP A 383 30.30 24.68 8.79
N ALA A 384 30.70 25.95 8.74
CA ALA A 384 30.85 26.80 9.93
C ALA A 384 29.55 26.90 10.76
N VAL A 385 28.38 26.97 10.12
CA VAL A 385 27.09 27.04 10.83
C VAL A 385 26.76 25.68 11.44
N ILE A 386 26.99 24.60 10.70
CA ILE A 386 26.81 23.23 11.21
C ILE A 386 27.64 23.03 12.47
N GLN A 387 28.91 23.40 12.43
CA GLN A 387 29.82 23.27 13.57
C GLN A 387 29.34 24.08 14.77
N VAL A 388 28.93 25.34 14.59
CA VAL A 388 28.46 26.18 15.72
C VAL A 388 27.17 25.62 16.35
N MET A 389 26.24 25.14 15.53
CA MET A 389 24.92 24.67 15.98
C MET A 389 24.95 23.26 16.59
N THR A 390 25.88 22.42 16.15
CA THR A 390 26.06 21.06 16.66
C THR A 390 27.07 20.96 17.81
N LYS A 391 27.89 22.01 18.03
CA LYS A 391 28.88 22.02 19.12
C LYS A 391 28.21 21.86 20.48
N ASN A 392 28.68 20.88 21.26
CA ASN A 392 28.19 20.52 22.59
C ASN A 392 26.70 20.14 22.62
N LEU A 393 26.11 19.78 21.48
CA LEU A 393 24.73 19.30 21.44
C LEU A 393 24.67 17.94 22.13
N PHE A 394 23.88 17.84 23.19
CA PHE A 394 23.75 16.61 23.99
C PHE A 394 25.06 16.15 24.64
N ASP A 395 26.02 17.07 24.85
CA ASP A 395 27.22 16.77 25.63
C ASP A 395 26.84 16.71 27.11
N LEU A 396 26.22 15.58 27.47
CA LEU A 396 25.96 15.21 28.84
C LEU A 396 27.32 14.90 29.45
N GLN A 397 27.97 15.91 30.03
CA GLN A 397 29.16 15.69 30.83
C GLN A 397 28.88 14.53 31.78
N SER A 398 29.59 13.42 31.55
CA SER A 398 29.52 12.21 32.35
C SER A 398 29.98 12.56 33.75
N GLY A 399 29.06 13.09 34.56
CA GLY A 399 29.35 13.41 35.94
C GLY A 399 29.89 12.17 36.61
N ASP A 400 30.97 12.35 37.36
CA ASP A 400 31.66 11.34 38.15
C ASP A 400 30.64 10.32 38.70
N SER A 401 30.86 9.03 38.42
CA SER A 401 29.90 7.99 38.76
C SER A 401 29.53 8.08 40.25
N VAL A 402 28.23 8.00 40.51
CA VAL A 402 27.64 8.22 41.83
C VAL A 402 28.28 7.28 42.85
N LYS A 403 29.15 7.81 43.71
CA LYS A 403 29.64 7.08 44.89
C LYS A 403 28.49 7.00 45.89
N HIS A 404 28.12 5.79 46.30
CA HIS A 404 27.11 5.62 47.33
C HIS A 404 27.70 6.16 48.66
N PRO A 405 26.90 6.74 49.58
CA PRO A 405 27.42 7.18 50.89
C PRO A 405 28.07 6.05 51.69
N VAL A 406 27.65 4.80 51.42
CA VAL A 406 28.28 3.59 51.98
C VAL A 406 29.64 3.31 51.35
N ASP A 407 29.85 3.67 50.08
CA ASP A 407 31.15 3.57 49.42
C ASP A 407 32.11 4.63 49.95
N ASP A 408 31.61 5.84 50.23
CA ASP A 408 32.36 6.88 50.95
C ASP A 408 32.70 6.43 52.38
N PHE A 409 31.79 5.72 53.05
CA PHE A 409 32.03 5.16 54.37
C PHE A 409 33.02 3.99 54.32
N ALA A 410 32.94 3.11 53.32
CA ALA A 410 33.88 2.02 53.09
C ALA A 410 35.26 2.57 52.72
N THR A 411 35.34 3.63 51.91
CA THR A 411 36.60 4.33 51.62
C THR A 411 37.14 5.09 52.83
N PHE A 412 36.27 5.61 53.70
CA PHE A 412 36.69 6.20 54.97
C PHE A 412 37.23 5.11 55.92
N LEU A 413 36.50 4.01 56.13
CA LEU A 413 36.92 2.88 56.97
C LEU A 413 38.23 2.26 56.48
N THR A 414 38.42 2.13 55.17
CA THR A 414 39.69 1.65 54.59
C THR A 414 40.83 2.69 54.69
N ARG A 415 40.52 3.99 54.85
CA ARG A 415 41.53 5.03 55.15
C ARG A 415 41.86 5.10 56.64
N VAL A 416 40.94 4.75 57.53
CA VAL A 416 41.18 4.74 58.98
C VAL A 416 41.91 3.45 59.38
N ASN A 417 43.20 3.37 59.03
CA ASN A 417 44.08 2.25 59.42
C ASN A 417 44.60 2.33 60.86
N LYS A 418 44.29 3.39 61.62
CA LYS A 418 44.81 3.55 62.98
C LYS A 418 43.87 4.39 63.84
N ILE A 419 43.14 3.74 64.74
CA ILE A 419 42.39 4.41 65.81
C ILE A 419 43.20 4.22 67.09
N ARG A 420 43.76 5.31 67.63
CA ARG A 420 44.40 5.32 68.95
C ARG A 420 43.40 5.86 69.97
N LEU A 421 42.85 5.00 70.82
CA LEU A 421 42.23 5.40 72.07
C LEU A 421 43.26 5.22 73.20
N GLY A 422 43.58 6.28 73.94
CA GLY A 422 44.30 6.20 75.22
C GLY A 422 43.29 6.22 76.38
N GLU A 423 43.52 5.67 77.57
CA GLU A 423 44.71 5.08 78.21
C GLU A 423 44.42 3.60 78.56
N GLY A 424 45.30 2.67 78.16
CA GLY A 424 45.16 1.23 78.36
C GLY A 424 45.16 0.46 77.03
N GLU A 425 46.34 0.31 76.43
CA GLU A 425 46.57 -0.05 75.02
C GLU A 425 45.86 -1.34 74.55
N ILE A 426 44.99 -1.16 73.55
CA ILE A 426 44.68 -2.21 72.57
C ILE A 426 44.99 -1.62 71.19
N GLU A 427 46.13 -1.99 70.61
CA GLU A 427 46.43 -1.76 69.20
C GLU A 427 45.77 -2.86 68.37
N MET A 428 44.76 -2.51 67.57
CA MET A 428 44.28 -3.39 66.49
C MET A 428 44.75 -2.84 65.15
N ASP A 429 45.76 -3.50 64.60
CA ASP A 429 46.26 -3.28 63.25
C ASP A 429 45.46 -4.16 62.29
N ALA A 430 44.49 -3.59 61.58
CA ALA A 430 43.75 -4.28 60.54
C ALA A 430 44.54 -4.25 59.22
N SER A 431 45.68 -4.93 59.19
CA SER A 431 46.40 -5.20 57.96
C SER A 431 45.60 -6.19 57.10
N VAL A 432 44.73 -5.67 56.22
CA VAL A 432 44.21 -6.45 55.07
C VAL A 432 45.36 -6.59 54.08
N ASN A 433 46.28 -7.52 54.37
CA ASN A 433 47.41 -7.82 53.51
C ASN A 433 46.96 -8.79 52.40
N GLY A 434 47.35 -8.46 51.18
CA GLY A 434 46.89 -9.08 49.96
C GLY A 434 47.22 -10.57 49.82
N LYS A 435 46.24 -11.31 49.32
CA LYS A 435 46.46 -12.55 48.57
C LYS A 435 45.89 -12.40 47.16
N ALA A 436 46.66 -11.72 46.31
CA ALA A 436 46.59 -11.87 44.87
C ALA A 436 48.01 -12.11 44.37
N ARG A 437 48.52 -13.33 44.57
CA ARG A 437 49.74 -13.81 43.93
C ARG A 437 49.48 -15.19 43.32
N ASP A 438 49.70 -15.24 42.02
CA ASP A 438 49.95 -16.40 41.17
C ASP A 438 48.84 -17.46 41.01
N ARG A 439 48.13 -17.34 39.88
CA ARG A 439 47.96 -18.49 38.98
C ARG A 439 48.38 -18.10 37.56
N LYS A 440 49.65 -18.42 37.23
CA LYS A 440 50.10 -18.72 35.87
C LYS A 440 49.57 -20.10 35.46
N LYS A 441 48.84 -20.17 34.36
CA LYS A 441 49.31 -20.77 33.09
C LYS A 441 48.23 -20.62 32.02
#